data_AF-D8QI10-F1
#
_entry.id   AF-D8QI10-F1
#
_cell.length_a   1.000
_cell.length_b   1.000
_cell.length_c   1.000
_cell.angle_alpha   90.00
_cell.angle_beta   90.00
_cell.angle_gamma   90.00
#
_symmetry.space_group_name_H-M   'P 1'
#
loop_
_entity.id
_entity.type
_entity.pdbx_description
1 polymer ?
#
loop_
_entity_poly.entity_id
_entity_poly.type
_entity_poly.pdbx_seq_one_letter_code
_entity_poly.pdbx_strand_id
1 'polypeptide(L)'
;MGVQDGAYSLPTSAQPWWYPPASLQEERIRELYNTLQLIELYRESSTSQTTFDISQHVKTAKRLLRARPLHIVLDSPPEDCPFEVYASSPSGKRILAALITLRLLHQTVTLTRGECDKLWSFDDTVWPQLLRWSDYLLPFYGDRIFDPLLQIQDPAVKPIVLNAVIGIFASIVDHSQANTRAQFLSNSSRALHTLICLWSHWPKIVTAHHISIATVVQCSLLFSAAWIAFDRSTADHLIGTEILRIARYDARKVLRNCGAHLRVLMRASKCVPGGTYMLRQQAEFLKALLREYVIGPRTLPTSFVSALVGALEDSLNDTPIHADVVNRIIEVFFTLCARSDYAVVRVLEYGIFPLIIRVRRMPRDCSGWSSVPVGSLLKSCDLLICVLGRTLCLPRAVKGFHAAQAKYALRMTNVALQSDEQALIELAEERYELLLRAESQWPTIYRCCNPKCTAVGEVALKSCSCAAVLYCTQSCQRAHWAEHRKRCEQDQQRRNETLHTTRAKDVYFFAVIAHAYIEENYDVILSRLCPDGRPLEYAGIVVSLDLSGVSGVRCEDVSGGYHAKDDPCPHPSITLIVHYEQSDGGHDRVCLLTPRAAPWRRARDFLTIMDMFYDSPSPLRATTR
;
A
#
# COMPACT_ATOMS: atom_id res chain seq x y z
N MET A 1 0.15 -24.62 -15.19
CA MET A 1 -0.78 -24.22 -14.10
C MET A 1 -2.04 -23.69 -14.76
N GLY A 2 -3.04 -24.54 -14.94
CA GLY A 2 -4.32 -24.13 -15.55
C GLY A 2 -5.19 -23.47 -14.48
N VAL A 3 -5.31 -22.14 -14.55
CA VAL A 3 -6.39 -21.43 -13.87
C VAL A 3 -7.67 -21.89 -14.57
N GLN A 4 -8.65 -22.42 -13.83
CA GLN A 4 -9.99 -22.63 -14.40
C GLN A 4 -10.54 -21.24 -14.73
N ASP A 5 -10.53 -20.90 -16.02
CA ASP A 5 -11.08 -19.65 -16.55
C ASP A 5 -12.60 -19.67 -16.34
N GLY A 6 -13.05 -19.01 -15.28
CA GLY A 6 -14.43 -18.57 -15.18
C GLY A 6 -14.68 -17.59 -16.31
N ALA A 7 -15.31 -18.04 -17.39
CA ALA A 7 -15.74 -17.18 -18.48
C ALA A 7 -16.68 -16.10 -17.90
N TYR A 8 -16.27 -14.84 -18.01
CA TYR A 8 -17.08 -13.71 -17.57
C TYR A 8 -18.18 -13.48 -18.59
N SER A 9 -19.36 -14.05 -18.38
CA SER A 9 -20.54 -13.74 -19.18
C SER A 9 -20.86 -12.24 -19.06
N LEU A 10 -20.97 -11.56 -20.22
CA LEU A 10 -21.32 -10.15 -20.27
C LEU A 10 -22.73 -9.96 -19.66
N PRO A 11 -22.97 -8.88 -18.90
CA PRO A 11 -24.32 -8.55 -18.47
C PRO A 11 -25.23 -8.40 -19.70
N THR A 12 -26.32 -9.17 -19.72
CA THR A 12 -27.32 -9.26 -20.79
C THR A 12 -28.02 -7.94 -21.15
N SER A 13 -27.69 -6.84 -20.46
CA SER A 13 -28.40 -5.55 -20.54
C SER A 13 -27.80 -4.52 -21.51
N ALA A 14 -26.67 -4.79 -22.15
CA ALA A 14 -26.06 -3.85 -23.11
C ALA A 14 -25.97 -4.45 -24.52
N GLN A 15 -27.12 -4.73 -25.14
CA GLN A 15 -27.12 -5.00 -26.57
C GLN A 15 -26.60 -3.74 -27.32
N PRO A 16 -25.64 -3.86 -28.24
CA PRO A 16 -25.05 -2.72 -28.94
C PRO A 16 -25.99 -2.05 -29.96
N TRP A 17 -27.28 -2.41 -29.95
CA TRP A 17 -28.25 -2.06 -30.98
C TRP A 17 -29.32 -1.13 -30.40
N TRP A 18 -29.36 0.11 -30.88
CA TRP A 18 -30.36 1.10 -30.45
C TRP A 18 -31.59 1.18 -31.37
N TYR A 19 -31.47 0.66 -32.60
CA TYR A 19 -32.46 0.82 -33.67
C TYR A 19 -32.51 -0.42 -34.59
N PRO A 20 -33.56 -0.57 -35.41
CA PRO A 20 -33.56 -1.52 -36.54
C PRO A 20 -32.30 -1.34 -37.41
N PRO A 21 -31.76 -2.42 -38.00
CA PRO A 21 -30.55 -2.31 -38.81
C PRO A 21 -30.84 -1.42 -40.03
N ALA A 22 -30.02 -0.40 -40.25
CA ALA A 22 -30.17 0.53 -41.37
C ALA A 22 -29.53 -0.01 -42.66
N SER A 23 -28.76 -1.10 -42.56
CA SER A 23 -28.10 -1.74 -43.69
C SER A 23 -27.99 -3.26 -43.50
N LEU A 24 -27.85 -3.97 -44.62
CA LEU A 24 -27.58 -5.42 -44.64
C LEU A 24 -26.30 -5.78 -43.87
N GLN A 25 -25.31 -4.89 -43.86
CA GLN A 25 -24.07 -5.10 -43.09
C GLN A 25 -24.33 -5.05 -41.58
N GLU A 26 -25.11 -4.10 -41.10
CA GLU A 26 -25.52 -4.01 -39.68
C GLU A 26 -26.34 -5.21 -39.25
N GLU A 27 -27.25 -5.68 -40.09
CA GLU A 27 -28.03 -6.89 -39.85
C GLU A 27 -27.11 -8.11 -39.70
N ARG A 28 -26.12 -8.26 -40.57
CA ARG A 28 -25.13 -9.34 -40.49
C ARG A 28 -24.24 -9.27 -39.25
N ILE A 29 -23.78 -8.07 -38.85
CA ILE A 29 -23.02 -7.88 -37.61
C ILE A 29 -23.88 -8.29 -36.41
N ARG A 30 -25.17 -7.91 -36.41
CA ARG A 30 -26.13 -8.27 -35.35
C ARG A 30 -26.40 -9.76 -35.27
N GLU A 31 -26.67 -10.40 -36.40
CA GLU A 31 -26.88 -11.85 -36.47
C GLU A 31 -25.62 -12.59 -35.99
N LEU A 32 -24.43 -12.12 -36.38
CA LEU A 32 -23.16 -12.69 -35.94
C LEU A 32 -22.96 -12.53 -34.44
N TYR A 33 -23.18 -11.33 -33.90
CA TYR A 33 -23.12 -11.06 -32.46
C TYR A 33 -24.02 -12.00 -31.67
N ASN A 34 -25.30 -12.09 -32.03
CA ASN A 34 -26.27 -12.95 -31.37
C ASN A 34 -25.85 -14.43 -31.46
N THR A 35 -25.34 -14.85 -32.62
CA THR A 35 -24.86 -16.23 -32.82
C THR A 35 -23.67 -16.53 -31.90
N LEU A 36 -22.71 -15.61 -31.76
CA LEU A 36 -21.55 -15.76 -30.89
C LEU A 36 -21.95 -15.80 -29.40
N GLN A 37 -22.90 -14.94 -28.99
CA GLN A 37 -23.44 -14.98 -27.62
C GLN A 37 -24.11 -16.32 -27.30
N LEU A 38 -24.85 -16.90 -28.25
CA LEU A 38 -25.45 -18.22 -28.07
C LEU A 38 -24.36 -19.30 -27.91
N ILE A 39 -23.29 -19.25 -28.69
CA ILE A 39 -22.15 -20.18 -28.52
C ILE A 39 -21.57 -20.10 -27.11
N GLU A 40 -21.34 -18.88 -26.59
CA GLU A 40 -20.83 -18.69 -25.23
C GLU A 40 -21.82 -19.20 -24.16
N LEU A 41 -23.12 -18.87 -24.31
CA LEU A 41 -24.17 -19.32 -23.40
C LEU A 41 -24.29 -20.85 -23.36
N TYR A 42 -24.31 -21.50 -24.53
CA TYR A 42 -24.38 -22.97 -24.61
C TYR A 42 -23.14 -23.62 -24.00
N ARG A 43 -21.95 -23.01 -24.16
CA ARG A 43 -20.73 -23.51 -23.53
C ARG A 43 -20.80 -23.50 -22.01
N GLU A 44 -21.40 -22.47 -21.43
CA GLU A 44 -21.52 -22.35 -19.97
C GLU A 44 -22.52 -23.37 -19.37
N SER A 45 -23.49 -23.85 -20.15
CA SER A 45 -24.60 -24.68 -19.66
C SER A 45 -24.33 -26.19 -19.49
N SER A 46 -23.15 -26.71 -19.83
CA SER A 46 -22.65 -28.07 -19.49
C SER A 46 -23.55 -29.31 -19.77
N THR A 47 -24.69 -29.21 -20.47
CA THR A 47 -25.54 -30.37 -20.78
C THR A 47 -25.12 -31.05 -22.10
N SER A 48 -25.29 -32.37 -22.23
CA SER A 48 -24.89 -33.11 -23.46
C SER A 48 -25.56 -32.61 -24.75
N GLN A 49 -26.76 -32.05 -24.63
CA GLN A 49 -27.50 -31.42 -25.74
C GLN A 49 -26.80 -30.19 -26.32
N THR A 50 -25.95 -29.51 -25.53
CA THR A 50 -25.23 -28.28 -25.94
C THR A 50 -24.27 -28.49 -27.11
N THR A 51 -23.71 -29.69 -27.28
CA THR A 51 -22.68 -29.95 -28.30
C THR A 51 -23.22 -29.83 -29.73
N PHE A 52 -24.42 -30.35 -29.97
CA PHE A 52 -25.09 -30.25 -31.26
C PHE A 52 -25.46 -28.80 -31.60
N ASP A 53 -25.98 -28.07 -30.61
CA ASP A 53 -26.40 -26.68 -30.77
C ASP A 53 -25.20 -25.76 -31.05
N ILE A 54 -24.08 -25.95 -30.35
CA ILE A 54 -22.83 -25.21 -30.61
C ILE A 54 -22.37 -25.43 -32.05
N SER A 55 -22.38 -26.67 -32.56
CA SER A 55 -21.94 -26.96 -33.94
C SER A 55 -22.80 -26.23 -34.99
N GLN A 56 -24.12 -26.15 -34.77
CA GLN A 56 -25.02 -25.40 -35.64
C GLN A 56 -24.73 -23.90 -35.60
N HIS A 57 -24.57 -23.31 -34.41
CA HIS A 57 -24.23 -21.90 -34.29
C HIS A 57 -22.85 -21.58 -34.88
N VAL A 58 -21.86 -22.46 -34.74
CA VAL A 58 -20.54 -22.31 -35.40
C VAL A 58 -20.69 -22.33 -36.93
N LYS A 59 -21.54 -23.19 -37.50
CA LYS A 59 -21.82 -23.19 -38.94
C LYS A 59 -22.47 -21.88 -39.39
N THR A 60 -23.42 -21.37 -38.61
CA THR A 60 -24.07 -20.07 -38.86
C THR A 60 -23.05 -18.92 -38.79
N ALA A 61 -22.20 -18.88 -37.76
CA ALA A 61 -21.13 -17.90 -37.64
C ALA A 61 -20.15 -17.96 -38.83
N LYS A 62 -19.73 -19.16 -39.26
CA LYS A 62 -18.89 -19.35 -40.47
C LYS A 62 -19.56 -18.77 -41.70
N ARG A 63 -20.86 -19.02 -41.89
CA ARG A 63 -21.63 -18.48 -43.03
C ARG A 63 -21.67 -16.95 -43.01
N LEU A 64 -21.90 -16.35 -41.85
CA LEU A 64 -21.96 -14.90 -41.68
C LEU A 64 -20.59 -14.25 -41.91
N LEU A 65 -19.52 -14.85 -41.40
CA LEU A 65 -18.14 -14.36 -41.56
C LEU A 65 -17.66 -14.36 -43.02
N ARG A 66 -18.17 -15.27 -43.87
CA ARG A 66 -17.87 -15.26 -45.33
C ARG A 66 -18.30 -13.96 -46.01
N ALA A 67 -19.32 -13.30 -45.50
CA ALA A 67 -19.77 -12.00 -45.99
C ALA A 67 -18.90 -10.83 -45.51
N ARG A 68 -17.83 -11.11 -44.75
CA ARG A 68 -16.86 -10.13 -44.22
C ARG A 68 -17.50 -8.95 -43.46
N PRO A 69 -18.52 -9.18 -42.61
CA PRO A 69 -19.25 -8.10 -41.96
C PRO A 69 -18.38 -7.26 -41.01
N LEU A 70 -17.26 -7.82 -40.54
CA LEU A 70 -16.34 -7.16 -39.61
C LEU A 70 -15.16 -6.45 -40.31
N HIS A 71 -14.98 -6.55 -41.63
CA HIS A 71 -13.83 -5.91 -42.31
C HIS A 71 -13.87 -4.38 -42.28
N ILE A 72 -15.02 -3.79 -41.95
CA ILE A 72 -15.21 -2.37 -41.65
C ILE A 72 -14.25 -1.88 -40.54
N VAL A 73 -13.83 -2.75 -39.61
CA VAL A 73 -12.85 -2.36 -38.57
C VAL A 73 -11.44 -2.17 -39.13
N LEU A 74 -11.19 -2.59 -40.37
CA LEU A 74 -9.93 -2.40 -41.07
C LEU A 74 -9.82 -0.99 -41.67
N ASP A 75 -10.93 -0.27 -41.77
CA ASP A 75 -10.94 1.12 -42.22
C ASP A 75 -10.25 2.01 -41.18
N SER A 76 -9.63 3.10 -41.64
CA SER A 76 -9.01 4.08 -40.75
C SER A 76 -10.06 4.92 -40.02
N PRO A 77 -9.84 5.23 -38.73
CA PRO A 77 -10.68 6.20 -38.04
C PRO A 77 -10.71 7.54 -38.81
N PRO A 78 -11.84 8.26 -38.83
CA PRO A 78 -11.93 9.52 -39.55
C PRO A 78 -11.07 10.59 -38.86
N GLU A 79 -10.12 11.18 -39.59
CA GLU A 79 -9.19 12.18 -39.04
C GLU A 79 -9.87 13.52 -38.73
N ASP A 80 -10.86 13.90 -39.55
CA ASP A 80 -11.53 15.22 -39.47
C ASP A 80 -12.80 15.23 -38.62
N CYS A 81 -13.16 14.10 -37.99
CA CYS A 81 -14.38 13.99 -37.20
C CYS A 81 -14.05 13.79 -35.72
N PRO A 82 -14.46 14.69 -34.82
CA PRO A 82 -14.34 14.47 -33.38
C PRO A 82 -15.11 13.21 -32.96
N PHE A 83 -14.51 12.37 -32.12
CA PHE A 83 -15.10 11.06 -31.85
C PHE A 83 -16.43 11.16 -31.09
N GLU A 84 -16.65 12.19 -30.29
CA GLU A 84 -17.91 12.38 -29.58
C GLU A 84 -19.08 12.57 -30.55
N VAL A 85 -18.81 13.17 -31.72
CA VAL A 85 -19.78 13.29 -32.83
C VAL A 85 -19.86 11.97 -33.59
N TYR A 86 -18.71 11.37 -33.92
CA TYR A 86 -18.65 10.13 -34.69
C TYR A 86 -19.33 8.96 -33.97
N ALA A 87 -19.06 8.75 -32.68
CA ALA A 87 -19.60 7.64 -31.88
C ALA A 87 -21.13 7.68 -31.78
N SER A 88 -21.74 8.87 -31.87
CA SER A 88 -23.19 9.03 -31.92
C SER A 88 -23.79 8.89 -33.32
N SER A 89 -22.98 9.00 -34.38
CA SER A 89 -23.41 8.83 -35.77
C SER A 89 -23.76 7.37 -36.11
N PRO A 90 -24.58 7.09 -37.15
CA PRO A 90 -24.84 5.72 -37.61
C PRO A 90 -23.58 4.92 -37.94
N SER A 91 -22.59 5.56 -38.58
CA SER A 91 -21.32 4.92 -38.92
C SER A 91 -20.50 4.55 -37.69
N GLY A 92 -20.42 5.44 -36.69
CA GLY A 92 -19.71 5.14 -35.45
C GLY A 92 -20.42 4.06 -34.63
N LYS A 93 -21.76 4.08 -34.56
CA LYS A 93 -22.54 3.00 -33.94
C LYS A 93 -22.28 1.64 -34.61
N ARG A 94 -22.16 1.61 -35.94
CA ARG A 94 -21.80 0.41 -36.71
C ARG A 94 -20.38 -0.09 -36.39
N ILE A 95 -19.39 0.82 -36.34
CA ILE A 95 -18.01 0.48 -35.93
C ILE A 95 -17.98 -0.10 -34.52
N LEU A 96 -18.65 0.56 -33.56
CA LEU A 96 -18.71 0.10 -32.17
C LEU A 96 -19.32 -1.30 -32.05
N ALA A 97 -20.41 -1.55 -32.77
CA ALA A 97 -21.02 -2.88 -32.82
C ALA A 97 -20.07 -3.92 -33.46
N ALA A 98 -19.35 -3.56 -34.53
CA ALA A 98 -18.36 -4.43 -35.16
C ALA A 98 -17.19 -4.76 -34.20
N LEU A 99 -16.66 -3.77 -33.47
CA LEU A 99 -15.57 -3.96 -32.50
C LEU A 99 -15.99 -4.87 -31.33
N ILE A 100 -17.20 -4.68 -30.81
CA ILE A 100 -17.75 -5.56 -29.75
C ILE A 100 -17.96 -6.98 -30.29
N THR A 101 -18.47 -7.12 -31.51
CA THR A 101 -18.68 -8.43 -32.14
C THR A 101 -17.34 -9.12 -32.41
N LEU A 102 -16.31 -8.37 -32.80
CA LEU A 102 -14.96 -8.88 -33.01
C LEU A 102 -14.34 -9.38 -31.70
N ARG A 103 -14.52 -8.66 -30.59
CA ARG A 103 -14.13 -9.12 -29.26
C ARG A 103 -14.77 -10.47 -28.93
N LEU A 104 -16.10 -10.60 -29.08
CA LEU A 104 -16.79 -11.86 -28.84
C LEU A 104 -16.30 -12.99 -29.74
N LEU A 105 -16.01 -12.68 -31.01
CA LEU A 105 -15.44 -13.64 -31.95
C LEU A 105 -14.09 -14.14 -31.44
N HIS A 106 -13.21 -13.23 -31.03
CA HIS A 106 -11.89 -13.56 -30.49
C HIS A 106 -11.98 -14.40 -29.21
N GLN A 107 -12.86 -14.03 -28.28
CA GLN A 107 -13.11 -14.79 -27.04
C GLN A 107 -13.65 -16.20 -27.35
N THR A 108 -14.60 -16.31 -28.28
CA THR A 108 -15.15 -17.60 -28.72
C THR A 108 -14.05 -18.49 -29.26
N VAL A 109 -13.20 -17.98 -30.15
CA VAL A 109 -12.06 -18.72 -30.74
C VAL A 109 -11.08 -19.18 -29.65
N THR A 110 -10.67 -18.26 -28.79
CA THR A 110 -9.65 -18.51 -27.76
C THR A 110 -10.08 -19.59 -26.75
N LEU A 111 -11.35 -19.57 -26.35
CA LEU A 111 -11.88 -20.45 -25.31
C LEU A 111 -12.32 -21.83 -25.84
N THR A 112 -12.67 -21.96 -27.12
CA THR A 112 -13.21 -23.21 -27.67
C THR A 112 -12.19 -24.09 -28.39
N ARG A 113 -10.93 -23.63 -28.54
CA ARG A 113 -9.76 -24.33 -29.13
C ARG A 113 -10.09 -25.53 -30.03
N GLY A 114 -9.92 -25.38 -31.34
CA GLY A 114 -10.13 -26.47 -32.31
C GLY A 114 -11.09 -26.09 -33.44
N GLU A 115 -12.35 -26.59 -33.41
CA GLU A 115 -13.30 -26.40 -34.52
C GLU A 115 -13.63 -24.93 -34.84
N CYS A 116 -13.48 -24.08 -33.83
CA CYS A 116 -13.68 -22.64 -33.90
C CYS A 116 -12.44 -21.86 -34.32
N ASP A 117 -11.24 -22.45 -34.39
CA ASP A 117 -10.02 -21.73 -34.81
C ASP A 117 -10.20 -21.15 -36.22
N LYS A 118 -11.00 -21.84 -37.05
CA LYS A 118 -11.36 -21.43 -38.41
C LYS A 118 -12.37 -20.26 -38.47
N LEU A 119 -12.93 -19.83 -37.34
CA LEU A 119 -13.79 -18.64 -37.27
C LEU A 119 -12.96 -17.35 -37.30
N TRP A 120 -11.72 -17.38 -36.80
CA TRP A 120 -10.83 -16.24 -36.90
C TRP A 120 -10.34 -16.09 -38.35
N SER A 121 -10.80 -15.06 -39.04
CA SER A 121 -10.50 -14.80 -40.45
C SER A 121 -9.50 -13.65 -40.67
N PHE A 122 -8.95 -13.12 -39.58
CA PHE A 122 -7.98 -12.03 -39.60
C PHE A 122 -6.56 -12.56 -39.40
N ASP A 123 -5.59 -11.92 -40.02
CA ASP A 123 -4.18 -12.10 -39.69
C ASP A 123 -3.75 -11.09 -38.59
N ASP A 124 -2.47 -11.09 -38.23
CA ASP A 124 -1.94 -10.19 -37.20
C ASP A 124 -1.93 -8.71 -37.62
N THR A 125 -2.24 -8.38 -38.87
CA THR A 125 -2.31 -6.99 -39.35
C THR A 125 -3.56 -6.25 -38.85
N VAL A 126 -4.55 -6.98 -38.32
CA VAL A 126 -5.74 -6.38 -37.71
C VAL A 126 -5.41 -5.57 -36.45
N TRP A 127 -4.41 -6.00 -35.65
CA TRP A 127 -4.14 -5.40 -34.34
C TRP A 127 -3.70 -3.94 -34.39
N PRO A 128 -2.74 -3.52 -35.25
CA PRO A 128 -2.43 -2.11 -35.44
C PRO A 128 -3.66 -1.25 -35.72
N GLN A 129 -4.61 -1.79 -36.51
CA GLN A 129 -5.80 -1.06 -36.91
C GLN A 129 -6.84 -0.96 -35.79
N LEU A 130 -7.05 -2.04 -35.02
CA LEU A 130 -7.87 -1.99 -33.81
C LEU A 130 -7.29 -1.05 -32.76
N LEU A 131 -5.96 -1.00 -32.62
CA LEU A 131 -5.30 -0.10 -31.69
C LEU A 131 -5.46 1.37 -32.11
N ARG A 132 -5.43 1.67 -33.42
CA ARG A 132 -5.79 3.01 -33.93
C ARG A 132 -7.24 3.38 -33.60
N TRP A 133 -8.17 2.44 -33.73
CA TRP A 133 -9.55 2.65 -33.28
C TRP A 133 -9.63 2.90 -31.78
N SER A 134 -8.86 2.19 -30.96
CA SER A 134 -8.84 2.43 -29.50
C SER A 134 -8.32 3.82 -29.13
N ASP A 135 -7.26 4.29 -29.81
CA ASP A 135 -6.69 5.63 -29.60
C ASP A 135 -7.66 6.72 -30.07
N TYR A 136 -8.39 6.49 -31.17
CA TYR A 136 -9.42 7.42 -31.67
C TYR A 136 -10.66 7.48 -30.75
N LEU A 137 -11.12 6.33 -30.26
CA LEU A 137 -12.30 6.23 -29.40
C LEU A 137 -12.04 6.72 -27.97
N LEU A 138 -10.79 6.70 -27.51
CA LEU A 138 -10.34 7.22 -26.23
C LEU A 138 -9.10 8.11 -26.41
N PRO A 139 -9.28 9.32 -26.98
CA PRO A 139 -8.18 10.23 -27.26
C PRO A 139 -7.64 10.84 -25.97
N PHE A 140 -6.63 10.19 -25.39
CA PHE A 140 -5.94 10.68 -24.23
C PHE A 140 -4.87 11.70 -24.63
N TYR A 141 -5.31 12.94 -24.90
CA TYR A 141 -4.42 14.06 -25.20
C TYR A 141 -4.20 14.96 -23.98
N GLY A 142 -2.97 14.96 -23.46
CA GLY A 142 -2.54 15.89 -22.43
C GLY A 142 -3.30 15.74 -21.11
N ASP A 143 -3.72 16.85 -20.51
CA ASP A 143 -4.42 16.88 -19.22
C ASP A 143 -5.95 16.72 -19.32
N ARG A 144 -6.52 16.79 -20.53
CA ARG A 144 -7.97 16.77 -20.79
C ARG A 144 -8.47 15.38 -21.18
N ILE A 145 -7.98 14.38 -20.47
CA ILE A 145 -8.13 12.94 -20.75
C ILE A 145 -9.60 12.48 -20.74
N PHE A 146 -10.53 13.26 -20.19
CA PHE A 146 -11.94 12.87 -20.02
C PHE A 146 -12.98 13.74 -20.69
N ASP A 147 -12.64 14.97 -21.06
CA ASP A 147 -13.62 15.92 -21.58
C ASP A 147 -14.41 15.31 -22.74
N PRO A 148 -13.79 14.55 -23.66
CA PRO A 148 -14.54 14.03 -24.80
C PRO A 148 -15.51 12.87 -24.47
N LEU A 149 -15.16 11.94 -23.56
CA LEU A 149 -16.10 10.90 -23.10
C LEU A 149 -17.30 11.52 -22.37
N LEU A 150 -17.06 12.62 -21.65
CA LEU A 150 -18.11 13.38 -20.98
C LEU A 150 -19.01 14.10 -22.00
N GLN A 151 -18.45 14.55 -23.12
CA GLN A 151 -19.15 15.27 -24.20
C GLN A 151 -20.08 14.40 -25.05
N ILE A 152 -19.96 13.06 -25.02
CA ILE A 152 -20.95 12.20 -25.67
C ILE A 152 -22.33 12.47 -25.04
N GLN A 153 -23.28 12.96 -25.84
CA GLN A 153 -24.61 13.33 -25.38
C GLN A 153 -25.45 12.11 -24.99
N ASP A 154 -25.31 11.01 -25.72
CA ASP A 154 -26.03 9.77 -25.49
C ASP A 154 -25.36 8.95 -24.36
N PRO A 155 -25.97 8.87 -23.16
CA PRO A 155 -25.39 8.12 -22.05
C PRO A 155 -25.27 6.62 -22.33
N ALA A 156 -26.06 6.06 -23.28
CA ALA A 156 -25.99 4.66 -23.64
C ALA A 156 -24.77 4.33 -24.51
N VAL A 157 -24.20 5.31 -25.22
CA VAL A 157 -23.00 5.12 -26.06
C VAL A 157 -21.73 5.00 -25.22
N LYS A 158 -21.64 5.67 -24.07
CA LYS A 158 -20.42 5.69 -23.24
C LYS A 158 -19.98 4.30 -22.77
N PRO A 159 -20.85 3.45 -22.18
CA PRO A 159 -20.46 2.09 -21.80
C PRO A 159 -20.06 1.21 -23.00
N ILE A 160 -20.67 1.45 -24.16
CA ILE A 160 -20.39 0.70 -25.40
C ILE A 160 -19.01 1.03 -25.94
N VAL A 161 -18.64 2.32 -25.98
CA VAL A 161 -17.28 2.76 -26.34
C VAL A 161 -16.25 2.11 -25.42
N LEU A 162 -16.47 2.18 -24.10
CA LEU A 162 -15.55 1.60 -23.12
C LEU A 162 -15.44 0.08 -23.28
N ASN A 163 -16.57 -0.62 -23.46
CA ASN A 163 -16.58 -2.07 -23.68
C ASN A 163 -15.88 -2.49 -24.97
N ALA A 164 -15.99 -1.69 -26.04
CA ALA A 164 -15.28 -1.92 -27.29
C ALA A 164 -13.77 -1.81 -27.08
N VAL A 165 -13.30 -0.73 -26.43
CA VAL A 165 -11.86 -0.52 -26.20
C VAL A 165 -11.26 -1.52 -25.21
N ILE A 166 -11.94 -1.78 -24.10
CA ILE A 166 -11.58 -2.86 -23.15
C ILE A 166 -11.55 -4.21 -23.88
N GLY A 167 -12.48 -4.44 -24.81
CA GLY A 167 -12.52 -5.63 -25.64
C GLY A 167 -11.27 -5.83 -26.50
N ILE A 168 -10.80 -4.77 -27.14
CA ILE A 168 -9.56 -4.80 -27.94
C ILE A 168 -8.37 -5.18 -27.06
N PHE A 169 -8.22 -4.52 -25.90
CA PHE A 169 -7.13 -4.84 -24.97
C PHE A 169 -7.23 -6.24 -24.37
N ALA A 170 -8.44 -6.73 -24.09
CA ALA A 170 -8.69 -8.11 -23.67
C ALA A 170 -8.17 -9.10 -24.70
N SER A 171 -8.54 -8.90 -25.96
CA SER A 171 -8.06 -9.75 -27.04
C SER A 171 -6.54 -9.76 -27.21
N ILE A 172 -5.85 -8.66 -26.88
CA ILE A 172 -4.38 -8.57 -26.93
C ILE A 172 -3.71 -9.30 -25.75
N VAL A 173 -4.25 -9.19 -24.55
CA VAL A 173 -3.66 -9.86 -23.37
C VAL A 173 -3.93 -11.37 -23.33
N ASP A 174 -4.93 -11.83 -24.07
CA ASP A 174 -5.23 -13.25 -24.27
C ASP A 174 -4.21 -13.96 -25.19
N HIS A 175 -3.29 -13.22 -25.82
CA HIS A 175 -2.22 -13.78 -26.64
C HIS A 175 -1.06 -14.33 -25.79
N SER A 176 -0.07 -14.93 -26.46
CA SER A 176 1.21 -15.23 -25.81
C SER A 176 1.88 -13.94 -25.30
N GLN A 177 2.62 -14.03 -24.19
CA GLN A 177 3.33 -12.87 -23.63
C GLN A 177 4.27 -12.19 -24.64
N ALA A 178 4.84 -12.92 -25.59
CA ALA A 178 5.66 -12.34 -26.65
C ALA A 178 4.84 -11.47 -27.60
N ASN A 179 3.66 -11.95 -28.02
CA ASN A 179 2.76 -11.20 -28.91
C ASN A 179 2.13 -10.01 -28.19
N THR A 180 1.67 -10.19 -26.95
CA THR A 180 1.14 -9.08 -26.12
C THR A 180 2.16 -7.95 -25.99
N ARG A 181 3.43 -8.28 -25.70
CA ARG A 181 4.53 -7.29 -25.68
C ARG A 181 4.73 -6.61 -27.03
N ALA A 182 4.80 -7.38 -28.11
CA ALA A 182 5.00 -6.83 -29.45
C ALA A 182 3.89 -5.83 -29.84
N GLN A 183 2.62 -6.13 -29.49
CA GLN A 183 1.50 -5.23 -29.75
C GLN A 183 1.55 -3.97 -28.89
N PHE A 184 1.88 -4.08 -27.59
CA PHE A 184 2.01 -2.90 -26.72
C PHE A 184 3.22 -2.02 -27.03
N LEU A 185 4.28 -2.58 -27.62
CA LEU A 185 5.50 -1.87 -28.04
C LEU A 185 5.47 -1.42 -29.50
N SER A 186 4.40 -1.73 -30.25
CA SER A 186 4.34 -1.36 -31.67
C SER A 186 4.32 0.16 -31.83
N ASN A 187 5.21 0.69 -32.67
CA ASN A 187 5.27 2.12 -33.00
C ASN A 187 3.99 2.65 -33.67
N SER A 188 3.13 1.75 -34.18
CA SER A 188 1.92 2.11 -34.90
C SER A 188 0.79 2.60 -34.00
N SER A 189 0.90 2.46 -32.67
CA SER A 189 -0.16 2.84 -31.72
C SER A 189 0.41 3.31 -30.38
N ARG A 190 -0.43 4.00 -29.60
CA ARG A 190 -0.12 4.37 -28.21
C ARG A 190 -0.78 3.39 -27.23
N ALA A 191 -0.96 2.14 -27.64
CA ALA A 191 -1.75 1.13 -26.94
C ALA A 191 -1.43 1.03 -25.43
N LEU A 192 -0.15 0.93 -25.07
CA LEU A 192 0.26 0.83 -23.67
C LEU A 192 -0.07 2.12 -22.90
N HIS A 193 0.23 3.28 -23.48
CA HIS A 193 -0.13 4.58 -22.91
C HIS A 193 -1.65 4.70 -22.72
N THR A 194 -2.44 4.29 -23.71
CA THR A 194 -3.91 4.31 -23.68
C THR A 194 -4.45 3.41 -22.57
N LEU A 195 -3.91 2.20 -22.40
CA LEU A 195 -4.28 1.31 -21.30
C LEU A 195 -3.90 1.89 -19.92
N ILE A 196 -2.72 2.50 -19.78
CA ILE A 196 -2.28 3.11 -18.52
C ILE A 196 -3.10 4.36 -18.19
N CYS A 197 -3.43 5.19 -19.20
CA CYS A 197 -4.36 6.29 -19.04
C CYS A 197 -5.71 5.75 -18.57
N LEU A 198 -6.30 4.78 -19.29
CA LEU A 198 -7.57 4.17 -18.92
C LEU A 198 -7.57 3.68 -17.47
N TRP A 199 -6.52 2.95 -17.05
CA TRP A 199 -6.36 2.49 -15.67
C TRP A 199 -6.23 3.65 -14.68
N SER A 200 -5.32 4.60 -14.91
CA SER A 200 -5.05 5.75 -14.02
C SER A 200 -6.28 6.61 -13.73
N HIS A 201 -7.23 6.54 -14.65
CA HIS A 201 -8.42 7.35 -14.72
C HIS A 201 -9.69 6.55 -14.39
N TRP A 202 -9.60 5.23 -14.32
CA TRP A 202 -10.71 4.30 -14.19
C TRP A 202 -11.66 4.61 -13.04
N PRO A 203 -11.20 4.88 -11.79
CA PRO A 203 -12.11 5.12 -10.68
C PRO A 203 -13.00 6.34 -10.88
N LYS A 204 -12.51 7.36 -11.61
CA LYS A 204 -13.29 8.55 -11.96
C LYS A 204 -14.33 8.21 -13.04
N ILE A 205 -13.95 7.46 -14.07
CA ILE A 205 -14.87 7.02 -15.14
C ILE A 205 -16.03 6.23 -14.53
N VAL A 206 -15.73 5.27 -13.65
CA VAL A 206 -16.74 4.43 -12.99
C VAL A 206 -17.72 5.28 -12.17
N THR A 207 -17.22 6.28 -11.45
CA THR A 207 -18.05 7.17 -10.64
C THR A 207 -18.92 8.10 -11.49
N ALA A 208 -18.41 8.58 -12.63
CA ALA A 208 -19.09 9.55 -13.48
C ALA A 208 -20.15 8.92 -14.41
N HIS A 209 -20.03 7.64 -14.77
CA HIS A 209 -20.78 7.06 -15.89
C HIS A 209 -21.64 5.84 -15.53
N HIS A 210 -21.87 5.56 -14.24
CA HIS A 210 -22.68 4.41 -13.79
C HIS A 210 -22.32 3.09 -14.50
N ILE A 211 -21.02 2.87 -14.72
CA ILE A 211 -20.53 1.72 -15.48
C ILE A 211 -20.89 0.42 -14.76
N SER A 212 -21.26 -0.59 -15.54
CA SER A 212 -21.59 -1.91 -15.00
C SER A 212 -20.43 -2.49 -14.18
N ILE A 213 -20.73 -3.16 -13.08
CA ILE A 213 -19.71 -3.74 -12.20
C ILE A 213 -18.82 -4.76 -12.95
N ALA A 214 -19.37 -5.46 -13.94
CA ALA A 214 -18.59 -6.36 -14.80
C ALA A 214 -17.51 -5.59 -15.59
N THR A 215 -17.87 -4.48 -16.22
CA THR A 215 -16.91 -3.62 -16.95
C THR A 215 -15.89 -3.01 -15.99
N VAL A 216 -16.34 -2.57 -14.80
CA VAL A 216 -15.48 -2.01 -13.73
C VAL A 216 -14.29 -2.90 -13.41
N VAL A 217 -14.51 -4.21 -13.36
CA VAL A 217 -13.48 -5.19 -13.03
C VAL A 217 -12.45 -5.36 -14.15
N GLN A 218 -12.91 -5.33 -15.42
CA GLN A 218 -12.08 -5.67 -16.58
C GLN A 218 -10.86 -4.75 -16.72
N CYS A 219 -10.98 -3.44 -16.50
CA CYS A 219 -9.83 -2.55 -16.65
C CYS A 219 -8.66 -2.92 -15.71
N SER A 220 -8.95 -3.29 -14.46
CA SER A 220 -7.90 -3.66 -13.50
C SER A 220 -7.25 -5.01 -13.89
N LEU A 221 -8.04 -5.97 -14.38
CA LEU A 221 -7.53 -7.22 -14.92
C LEU A 221 -6.57 -7.03 -16.09
N LEU A 222 -7.02 -6.27 -17.09
CA LEU A 222 -6.25 -6.03 -18.29
C LEU A 222 -4.93 -5.35 -17.96
N PHE A 223 -4.97 -4.42 -17.01
CA PHE A 223 -3.77 -3.76 -16.52
C PHE A 223 -2.79 -4.74 -15.86
N SER A 224 -3.27 -5.58 -14.94
CA SER A 224 -2.44 -6.62 -14.31
C SER A 224 -1.90 -7.62 -15.34
N ALA A 225 -2.70 -8.04 -16.32
CA ALA A 225 -2.28 -8.95 -17.38
C ALA A 225 -1.20 -8.32 -18.27
N ALA A 226 -1.39 -7.06 -18.67
CA ALA A 226 -0.40 -6.30 -19.41
C ALA A 226 0.91 -6.15 -18.61
N TRP A 227 0.83 -5.88 -17.30
CA TRP A 227 2.01 -5.81 -16.43
C TRP A 227 2.81 -7.11 -16.41
N ILE A 228 2.13 -8.26 -16.26
CA ILE A 228 2.75 -9.59 -16.19
C ILE A 228 3.29 -10.05 -17.56
N ALA A 229 2.82 -9.47 -18.67
CA ALA A 229 3.34 -9.79 -19.99
C ALA A 229 4.80 -9.34 -20.18
N PHE A 230 5.27 -8.36 -19.41
CA PHE A 230 6.66 -7.91 -19.40
C PHE A 230 7.46 -8.62 -18.31
N ASP A 231 8.77 -8.80 -18.52
CA ASP A 231 9.64 -9.13 -17.41
C ASP A 231 9.60 -8.00 -16.38
N ARG A 232 9.89 -8.34 -15.12
CA ARG A 232 9.71 -7.43 -14.01
C ARG A 232 10.46 -6.12 -14.19
N SER A 233 11.73 -6.15 -14.60
CA SER A 233 12.53 -4.94 -14.79
C SER A 233 11.97 -4.05 -15.89
N THR A 234 11.52 -4.64 -17.00
CA THR A 234 10.89 -3.89 -18.09
C THR A 234 9.54 -3.32 -17.67
N ALA A 235 8.71 -4.06 -16.94
CA ALA A 235 7.44 -3.56 -16.43
C ALA A 235 7.64 -2.36 -15.50
N ASP A 236 8.57 -2.49 -14.55
CA ASP A 236 8.91 -1.46 -13.56
C ASP A 236 9.39 -0.18 -14.28
N HIS A 237 10.30 -0.29 -15.25
CA HIS A 237 10.81 0.87 -15.99
C HIS A 237 9.79 1.45 -16.97
N LEU A 238 9.16 0.63 -17.82
CA LEU A 238 8.30 1.11 -18.89
C LEU A 238 6.94 1.56 -18.35
N ILE A 239 6.24 0.67 -17.66
CA ILE A 239 4.88 0.92 -17.17
C ILE A 239 4.93 1.80 -15.92
N GLY A 240 5.86 1.55 -15.00
CA GLY A 240 6.02 2.37 -13.78
C GLY A 240 6.36 3.83 -14.09
N THR A 241 7.30 4.10 -15.01
CA THR A 241 7.62 5.47 -15.44
C THR A 241 6.44 6.15 -16.11
N GLU A 242 5.67 5.40 -16.90
CA GLU A 242 4.53 5.95 -17.61
C GLU A 242 3.35 6.26 -16.67
N ILE A 243 3.08 5.41 -15.67
CA ILE A 243 2.15 5.71 -14.56
C ILE A 243 2.58 7.01 -13.85
N LEU A 244 3.89 7.13 -13.54
CA LEU A 244 4.44 8.34 -12.92
C LEU A 244 4.24 9.56 -13.82
N ARG A 245 4.53 9.45 -15.12
CA ARG A 245 4.37 10.55 -16.09
C ARG A 245 2.93 11.05 -16.13
N ILE A 246 1.95 10.14 -16.21
CA ILE A 246 0.51 10.47 -16.17
C ILE A 246 0.15 11.13 -14.83
N ALA A 247 0.74 10.66 -13.73
CA ALA A 247 0.60 11.28 -12.42
C ALA A 247 1.42 12.58 -12.23
N ARG A 248 2.09 13.08 -13.27
CA ARG A 248 3.04 14.21 -13.23
C ARG A 248 4.14 14.03 -12.18
N TYR A 249 4.69 12.82 -12.14
CA TYR A 249 5.71 12.36 -11.20
C TYR A 249 5.32 12.50 -9.72
N ASP A 250 4.02 12.57 -9.42
CA ASP A 250 3.50 12.63 -8.06
C ASP A 250 3.08 11.22 -7.57
N ALA A 251 4.00 10.55 -6.89
CA ALA A 251 3.75 9.24 -6.26
C ALA A 251 2.51 9.23 -5.36
N ARG A 252 2.15 10.37 -4.74
CA ARG A 252 0.94 10.47 -3.92
C ARG A 252 -0.33 10.34 -4.75
N LYS A 253 -0.34 10.87 -5.97
CA LYS A 253 -1.48 10.69 -6.89
C LYS A 253 -1.60 9.24 -7.34
N VAL A 254 -0.48 8.59 -7.65
CA VAL A 254 -0.45 7.15 -7.99
C VAL A 254 -1.07 6.32 -6.87
N LEU A 255 -0.60 6.48 -5.63
CA LEU A 255 -1.13 5.74 -4.48
C LEU A 255 -2.58 6.08 -4.16
N ARG A 256 -3.03 7.33 -4.38
CA ARG A 256 -4.46 7.68 -4.27
C ARG A 256 -5.29 6.93 -5.31
N ASN A 257 -4.79 6.82 -6.54
CA ASN A 257 -5.46 6.06 -7.59
C ASN A 257 -5.55 4.58 -7.22
N CYS A 258 -4.45 3.97 -6.78
CA CYS A 258 -4.41 2.61 -6.24
C CYS A 258 -5.48 2.38 -5.16
N GLY A 259 -5.61 3.31 -4.20
CA GLY A 259 -6.63 3.22 -3.16
C GLY A 259 -8.05 3.36 -3.69
N ALA A 260 -8.25 4.11 -4.78
CA ALA A 260 -9.53 4.20 -5.45
C ALA A 260 -9.88 2.92 -6.21
N HIS A 261 -8.91 2.28 -6.89
CA HIS A 261 -9.09 0.95 -7.48
C HIS A 261 -9.49 -0.10 -6.44
N LEU A 262 -8.79 -0.15 -5.30
CA LEU A 262 -9.14 -1.08 -4.21
C LEU A 262 -10.61 -0.91 -3.79
N ARG A 263 -11.06 0.32 -3.52
CA ARG A 263 -12.47 0.57 -3.15
C ARG A 263 -13.46 0.14 -4.22
N VAL A 264 -13.13 0.38 -5.48
CA VAL A 264 -13.97 0.01 -6.62
C VAL A 264 -14.06 -1.52 -6.74
N LEU A 265 -12.93 -2.23 -6.61
CA LEU A 265 -12.87 -3.69 -6.67
C LEU A 265 -13.52 -4.37 -5.46
N MET A 266 -13.39 -3.81 -4.25
CA MET A 266 -14.08 -4.32 -3.05
C MET A 266 -15.61 -4.25 -3.18
N ARG A 267 -16.13 -3.21 -3.85
CA ARG A 267 -17.56 -3.14 -4.15
C ARG A 267 -17.94 -4.17 -5.21
N ALA A 268 -17.08 -4.33 -6.20
CA ALA A 268 -17.32 -5.26 -7.29
C ALA A 268 -17.25 -6.73 -6.87
N SER A 269 -16.37 -7.09 -5.93
CA SER A 269 -16.21 -8.46 -5.44
C SER A 269 -17.47 -9.03 -4.82
N LYS A 270 -18.33 -8.17 -4.27
CA LYS A 270 -19.62 -8.55 -3.68
C LYS A 270 -20.72 -8.79 -4.72
N CYS A 271 -20.53 -8.33 -5.96
CA CYS A 271 -21.58 -8.34 -6.98
C CYS A 271 -21.24 -9.20 -8.21
N VAL A 272 -19.97 -9.51 -8.46
CA VAL A 272 -19.53 -10.22 -9.67
C VAL A 272 -18.78 -11.50 -9.29
N PRO A 273 -19.20 -12.66 -9.82
CA PRO A 273 -18.43 -13.90 -9.69
C PRO A 273 -16.98 -13.70 -10.12
N GLY A 274 -16.04 -14.15 -9.29
CA GLY A 274 -14.61 -13.97 -9.55
C GLY A 274 -14.04 -12.62 -9.14
N GLY A 275 -14.84 -11.68 -8.62
CA GLY A 275 -14.32 -10.37 -8.19
C GLY A 275 -13.22 -10.45 -7.11
N THR A 276 -13.21 -11.50 -6.30
CA THR A 276 -12.10 -11.87 -5.39
C THR A 276 -10.76 -12.03 -6.12
N TYR A 277 -10.73 -12.77 -7.24
CA TYR A 277 -9.53 -12.97 -8.03
C TYR A 277 -8.95 -11.64 -8.51
N MET A 278 -9.81 -10.65 -8.76
CA MET A 278 -9.44 -9.30 -9.18
C MET A 278 -8.73 -8.54 -8.07
N LEU A 279 -9.29 -8.62 -6.86
CA LEU A 279 -8.69 -8.00 -5.70
C LEU A 279 -7.31 -8.61 -5.43
N ARG A 280 -7.14 -9.92 -5.65
CA ARG A 280 -5.83 -10.59 -5.62
C ARG A 280 -4.86 -10.02 -6.64
N GLN A 281 -5.25 -9.97 -7.92
CA GLN A 281 -4.39 -9.46 -8.99
C GLN A 281 -4.02 -7.99 -8.79
N GLN A 282 -4.95 -7.20 -8.24
CA GLN A 282 -4.67 -5.82 -7.87
C GLN A 282 -3.67 -5.76 -6.71
N ALA A 283 -3.81 -6.58 -5.66
CA ALA A 283 -2.87 -6.61 -4.54
C ALA A 283 -1.45 -7.00 -4.99
N GLU A 284 -1.33 -7.96 -5.91
CA GLU A 284 -0.05 -8.36 -6.51
C GLU A 284 0.61 -7.22 -7.30
N PHE A 285 -0.19 -6.54 -8.13
CA PHE A 285 0.27 -5.36 -8.84
C PHE A 285 0.72 -4.27 -7.86
N LEU A 286 -0.04 -3.99 -6.80
CA LEU A 286 0.34 -3.00 -5.79
C LEU A 286 1.65 -3.37 -5.09
N LYS A 287 1.86 -4.64 -4.78
CA LYS A 287 3.11 -5.13 -4.19
C LYS A 287 4.29 -4.88 -5.12
N ALA A 288 4.13 -5.18 -6.42
CA ALA A 288 5.17 -4.91 -7.41
C ALA A 288 5.45 -3.41 -7.50
N LEU A 289 4.39 -2.61 -7.66
CA LEU A 289 4.45 -1.16 -7.76
C LEU A 289 5.21 -0.55 -6.58
N LEU A 290 4.84 -0.86 -5.34
CA LEU A 290 5.41 -0.27 -4.12
C LEU A 290 6.93 -0.44 -3.95
N ARG A 291 7.56 -1.39 -4.66
CA ARG A 291 9.01 -1.62 -4.57
C ARG A 291 9.82 -0.48 -5.20
N GLU A 292 9.25 0.22 -6.16
CA GLU A 292 9.94 1.29 -6.90
C GLU A 292 9.70 2.68 -6.31
N TYR A 293 8.69 2.85 -5.45
CA TYR A 293 8.35 4.16 -4.89
C TYR A 293 9.01 4.39 -3.54
N VAL A 294 9.46 5.63 -3.33
CA VAL A 294 9.84 6.13 -2.01
C VAL A 294 8.57 6.38 -1.21
N ILE A 295 8.36 5.56 -0.17
CA ILE A 295 7.19 5.62 0.70
C ILE A 295 7.50 6.49 1.91
N GLY A 296 6.76 7.58 2.08
CA GLY A 296 6.94 8.48 3.22
C GLY A 296 5.76 9.42 3.43
N PRO A 297 5.86 10.37 4.37
CA PRO A 297 4.75 11.26 4.74
C PRO A 297 4.18 12.09 3.58
N ARG A 298 5.03 12.46 2.61
CA ARG A 298 4.63 13.25 1.44
C ARG A 298 3.98 12.40 0.35
N THR A 299 4.37 11.13 0.23
CA THR A 299 3.93 10.25 -0.85
C THR A 299 2.79 9.34 -0.45
N LEU A 300 2.74 8.85 0.80
CA LEU A 300 1.74 7.88 1.24
C LEU A 300 0.42 8.55 1.69
N PRO A 301 -0.69 8.42 0.92
CA PRO A 301 -1.97 9.01 1.28
C PRO A 301 -2.67 8.17 2.35
N THR A 302 -3.31 8.82 3.31
CA THR A 302 -4.17 8.16 4.32
C THR A 302 -5.31 7.37 3.68
N SER A 303 -5.90 7.90 2.61
CA SER A 303 -6.96 7.24 1.83
C SER A 303 -6.52 5.95 1.13
N PHE A 304 -5.23 5.74 0.91
CA PHE A 304 -4.70 4.49 0.36
C PHE A 304 -4.60 3.43 1.46
N VAL A 305 -3.97 3.78 2.59
CA VAL A 305 -3.83 2.88 3.75
C VAL A 305 -5.21 2.45 4.25
N SER A 306 -6.16 3.39 4.37
CA SER A 306 -7.54 3.10 4.74
C SER A 306 -8.23 2.13 3.78
N ALA A 307 -8.02 2.27 2.46
CA ALA A 307 -8.60 1.37 1.47
C ALA A 307 -8.00 -0.04 1.56
N LEU A 308 -6.69 -0.15 1.84
CA LEU A 308 -6.01 -1.43 1.99
C LEU A 308 -6.47 -2.17 3.26
N VAL A 309 -6.63 -1.45 4.38
CA VAL A 309 -7.18 -2.02 5.63
C VAL A 309 -8.63 -2.45 5.42
N GLY A 310 -9.43 -1.62 4.76
CA GLY A 310 -10.80 -1.99 4.39
C GLY A 310 -10.86 -3.23 3.50
N ALA A 311 -9.95 -3.36 2.53
CA ALA A 311 -9.89 -4.52 1.64
C ALA A 311 -9.57 -5.82 2.42
N LEU A 312 -8.63 -5.75 3.38
CA LEU A 312 -8.34 -6.89 4.26
C LEU A 312 -9.54 -7.23 5.15
N GLU A 313 -10.16 -6.22 5.75
CA GLU A 313 -11.32 -6.39 6.63
C GLU A 313 -12.49 -7.03 5.90
N ASP A 314 -12.84 -6.52 4.71
CA ASP A 314 -13.89 -7.10 3.86
C ASP A 314 -13.56 -8.55 3.48
N SER A 315 -12.33 -8.82 3.03
CA SER A 315 -11.90 -10.17 2.65
C SER A 315 -11.97 -11.17 3.81
N LEU A 316 -11.73 -10.73 5.04
CA LEU A 316 -11.85 -11.54 6.26
C LEU A 316 -13.29 -11.76 6.73
N ASN A 317 -14.23 -10.93 6.26
CA ASN A 317 -15.65 -11.03 6.55
C ASN A 317 -16.42 -11.81 5.47
N ASP A 318 -15.81 -12.05 4.31
CA ASP A 318 -16.40 -12.85 3.24
C ASP A 318 -16.52 -14.33 3.63
N THR A 319 -17.58 -14.99 3.15
CA THR A 319 -17.84 -16.42 3.36
C THR A 319 -18.06 -17.11 2.01
N PRO A 320 -17.16 -18.01 1.57
CA PRO A 320 -15.93 -18.45 2.22
C PRO A 320 -14.82 -17.38 2.20
N ILE A 321 -13.89 -17.45 3.16
CA ILE A 321 -12.74 -16.54 3.19
C ILE A 321 -11.76 -16.92 2.08
N HIS A 322 -11.34 -15.93 1.31
CA HIS A 322 -10.39 -16.10 0.22
C HIS A 322 -8.94 -15.89 0.68
N ALA A 323 -8.32 -16.96 1.18
CA ALA A 323 -6.99 -16.93 1.79
C ALA A 323 -5.89 -16.38 0.87
N ASP A 324 -6.02 -16.55 -0.44
CA ASP A 324 -5.07 -16.04 -1.42
C ASP A 324 -5.10 -14.51 -1.51
N VAL A 325 -6.29 -13.89 -1.52
CA VAL A 325 -6.44 -12.43 -1.43
C VAL A 325 -5.87 -11.89 -0.13
N VAL A 326 -6.22 -12.52 1.00
CA VAL A 326 -5.72 -12.14 2.32
C VAL A 326 -4.19 -12.17 2.34
N ASN A 327 -3.57 -13.24 1.82
CA ASN A 327 -2.12 -13.36 1.74
C ASN A 327 -1.50 -12.21 0.93
N ARG A 328 -2.06 -11.89 -0.24
CA ARG A 328 -1.50 -10.81 -1.09
C ARG A 328 -1.67 -9.44 -0.46
N ILE A 329 -2.77 -9.16 0.24
CA ILE A 329 -2.95 -7.91 0.97
C ILE A 329 -1.94 -7.81 2.15
N ILE A 330 -1.71 -8.90 2.88
CA ILE A 330 -0.69 -8.93 3.95
C ILE A 330 0.71 -8.70 3.39
N GLU A 331 1.05 -9.29 2.24
CA GLU A 331 2.34 -9.04 1.58
C GLU A 331 2.50 -7.57 1.14
N VAL A 332 1.41 -6.89 0.74
CA VAL A 332 1.41 -5.44 0.47
C VAL A 332 1.67 -4.66 1.75
N PHE A 333 1.01 -5.00 2.87
CA PHE A 333 1.26 -4.36 4.16
C PHE A 333 2.71 -4.54 4.61
N PHE A 334 3.26 -5.75 4.53
CA PHE A 334 4.64 -6.02 4.88
C PHE A 334 5.60 -5.19 4.02
N THR A 335 5.41 -5.17 2.70
CA THR A 335 6.23 -4.36 1.77
C THR A 335 6.19 -2.87 2.12
N LEU A 336 5.02 -2.37 2.50
CA LEU A 336 4.83 -0.96 2.88
C LEU A 336 5.49 -0.63 4.23
N CYS A 337 5.27 -1.48 5.24
CA CYS A 337 5.73 -1.29 6.62
C CYS A 337 7.25 -1.46 6.74
N ALA A 338 7.83 -2.42 6.03
CA ALA A 338 9.28 -2.65 6.03
C ALA A 338 10.09 -1.47 5.44
N ARG A 339 9.44 -0.53 4.73
CA ARG A 339 10.09 0.58 4.03
C ARG A 339 9.77 1.96 4.60
N SER A 340 8.86 2.05 5.57
CA SER A 340 8.42 3.37 6.05
C SER A 340 7.77 3.29 7.43
N ASP A 341 8.43 3.87 8.44
CA ASP A 341 7.82 4.03 9.78
C ASP A 341 6.50 4.79 9.70
N TYR A 342 6.43 5.79 8.81
CA TYR A 342 5.19 6.53 8.59
C TYR A 342 4.06 5.61 8.13
N ALA A 343 4.35 4.62 7.28
CA ALA A 343 3.36 3.61 6.92
C ALA A 343 2.95 2.77 8.12
N VAL A 344 3.90 2.33 8.94
CA VAL A 344 3.63 1.55 10.16
C VAL A 344 2.69 2.32 11.09
N VAL A 345 2.98 3.59 11.36
CA VAL A 345 2.10 4.46 12.16
C VAL A 345 0.70 4.54 11.56
N ARG A 346 0.57 4.70 10.25
CA ARG A 346 -0.75 4.77 9.61
C ARG A 346 -1.51 3.44 9.69
N VAL A 347 -0.88 2.30 9.46
CA VAL A 347 -1.59 1.01 9.54
C VAL A 347 -2.03 0.71 10.98
N LEU A 348 -1.26 1.13 11.98
CA LEU A 348 -1.65 1.07 13.39
C LEU A 348 -2.87 1.94 13.67
N GLU A 349 -2.86 3.22 13.24
CA GLU A 349 -4.00 4.14 13.37
C GLU A 349 -5.30 3.56 12.74
N TYR A 350 -5.19 2.76 11.68
CA TYR A 350 -6.34 2.12 11.02
C TYR A 350 -6.71 0.74 11.60
N GLY A 351 -5.97 0.21 12.56
CA GLY A 351 -6.29 -1.05 13.25
C GLY A 351 -5.89 -2.31 12.50
N ILE A 352 -4.69 -2.34 11.92
CA ILE A 352 -4.15 -3.55 11.30
C ILE A 352 -3.93 -4.71 12.29
N PHE A 353 -3.60 -4.42 13.55
CA PHE A 353 -3.25 -5.44 14.55
C PHE A 353 -4.39 -6.44 14.83
N PRO A 354 -5.63 -6.00 15.14
CA PRO A 354 -6.78 -6.91 15.25
C PRO A 354 -7.02 -7.77 14.00
N LEU A 355 -6.74 -7.23 12.80
CA LEU A 355 -6.89 -7.98 11.56
C LEU A 355 -5.81 -9.06 11.40
N ILE A 356 -4.55 -8.78 11.78
CA ILE A 356 -3.48 -9.79 11.80
C ILE A 356 -3.84 -10.97 12.71
N ILE A 357 -4.39 -10.70 13.89
CA ILE A 357 -4.82 -11.75 14.82
C ILE A 357 -5.91 -12.62 14.20
N ARG A 358 -6.89 -12.01 13.50
CA ARG A 358 -7.90 -12.77 12.75
C ARG A 358 -7.28 -13.65 11.68
N VAL A 359 -6.30 -13.14 10.91
CA VAL A 359 -5.59 -13.91 9.88
C VAL A 359 -4.88 -15.12 10.48
N ARG A 360 -4.12 -14.96 11.59
CA ARG A 360 -3.37 -16.05 12.23
C ARG A 360 -4.26 -17.17 12.79
N ARG A 361 -5.54 -16.87 13.03
CA ARG A 361 -6.52 -17.80 13.62
C ARG A 361 -7.47 -18.43 12.62
N MET A 362 -7.36 -18.07 11.36
CA MET A 362 -8.15 -18.72 10.33
C MET A 362 -7.92 -20.23 10.37
N PRO A 363 -9.00 -21.06 10.32
CA PRO A 363 -8.84 -22.52 10.31
C PRO A 363 -7.98 -22.96 9.14
N ARG A 364 -7.01 -23.85 9.41
CA ARG A 364 -6.12 -24.42 8.39
C ARG A 364 -6.90 -25.28 7.38
N ASP A 365 -8.06 -25.79 7.79
CA ASP A 365 -8.91 -26.68 6.99
C ASP A 365 -9.92 -25.95 6.12
N CYS A 366 -9.92 -24.60 6.08
CA CYS A 366 -10.80 -23.87 5.17
C CYS A 366 -10.48 -24.23 3.71
N SER A 367 -11.51 -24.60 2.94
CA SER A 367 -11.40 -24.88 1.51
C SER A 367 -10.86 -23.65 0.77
N GLY A 368 -9.61 -23.73 0.30
CA GLY A 368 -8.91 -22.63 -0.39
C GLY A 368 -7.44 -22.49 -0.01
N TRP A 369 -7.05 -22.98 1.18
CA TRP A 369 -5.66 -22.90 1.64
C TRP A 369 -4.69 -23.85 0.94
N SER A 370 -5.18 -24.90 0.27
CA SER A 370 -4.34 -25.88 -0.43
C SER A 370 -3.42 -25.27 -1.50
N SER A 371 -3.76 -24.07 -2.00
CA SER A 371 -2.98 -23.36 -3.01
C SER A 371 -2.00 -22.33 -2.45
N VAL A 372 -2.15 -21.93 -1.18
CA VAL A 372 -1.34 -20.88 -0.55
C VAL A 372 -0.37 -21.53 0.42
N PRO A 373 0.96 -21.25 0.32
CA PRO A 373 1.90 -21.70 1.33
C PRO A 373 1.57 -21.01 2.66
N VAL A 374 0.81 -21.68 3.53
CA VAL A 374 0.36 -21.17 4.85
C VAL A 374 1.53 -20.54 5.63
N GLY A 375 2.72 -21.16 5.52
CA GLY A 375 3.94 -20.67 6.15
C GLY A 375 4.40 -19.29 5.69
N SER A 376 4.16 -18.91 4.42
CA SER A 376 4.52 -17.57 3.91
C SER A 376 3.62 -16.48 4.51
N LEU A 377 2.33 -16.77 4.64
CA LEU A 377 1.36 -15.84 5.23
C LEU A 377 1.65 -15.62 6.72
N LEU A 378 1.78 -16.71 7.48
CA LEU A 378 2.08 -16.64 8.91
C LEU A 378 3.41 -15.93 9.17
N LYS A 379 4.46 -16.25 8.40
CA LYS A 379 5.74 -15.54 8.47
C LYS A 379 5.59 -14.04 8.23
N SER A 380 4.75 -13.64 7.28
CA SER A 380 4.51 -12.21 6.99
C SER A 380 3.75 -11.54 8.15
N CYS A 381 2.82 -12.23 8.79
CA CYS A 381 2.14 -11.76 10.00
C CYS A 381 3.11 -11.61 11.18
N ASP A 382 3.98 -12.60 11.41
CA ASP A 382 4.97 -12.56 12.49
C ASP A 382 5.94 -11.39 12.30
N LEU A 383 6.45 -11.20 11.07
CA LEU A 383 7.30 -10.07 10.74
C LEU A 383 6.57 -8.73 10.89
N LEU A 384 5.29 -8.65 10.54
CA LEU A 384 4.48 -7.46 10.78
C LEU A 384 4.38 -7.16 12.28
N ILE A 385 4.07 -8.15 13.13
CA ILE A 385 4.02 -7.97 14.60
C ILE A 385 5.34 -7.40 15.12
N CYS A 386 6.48 -7.92 14.67
CA CYS A 386 7.79 -7.37 15.02
C CYS A 386 7.95 -5.91 14.60
N VAL A 387 7.57 -5.56 13.36
CA VAL A 387 7.64 -4.18 12.85
C VAL A 387 6.70 -3.24 13.61
N LEU A 388 5.50 -3.71 13.99
CA LEU A 388 4.58 -2.94 14.82
C LEU A 388 5.19 -2.64 16.19
N GLY A 389 5.78 -3.64 16.86
CA GLY A 389 6.42 -3.49 18.17
C GLY A 389 7.58 -2.49 18.16
N ARG A 390 8.48 -2.60 17.18
CA ARG A 390 9.58 -1.64 16.96
C ARG A 390 9.10 -0.19 16.88
N THR A 391 7.94 0.01 16.27
CA THR A 391 7.39 1.34 16.02
C THR A 391 6.69 1.94 17.24
N LEU A 392 6.40 1.16 18.28
CA LEU A 392 5.80 1.64 19.54
C LEU A 392 6.76 2.50 20.39
N CYS A 393 8.00 2.70 19.94
CA CYS A 393 8.86 3.77 20.46
C CYS A 393 8.47 5.17 19.93
N LEU A 394 7.55 5.29 18.98
CA LEU A 394 7.08 6.56 18.44
C LEU A 394 5.75 6.99 19.08
N PRO A 395 5.64 8.23 19.61
CA PRO A 395 4.41 8.72 20.26
C PRO A 395 3.14 8.57 19.40
N ARG A 396 3.26 8.79 18.09
CA ARG A 396 2.12 8.67 17.16
C ARG A 396 1.68 7.23 16.96
N ALA A 397 2.62 6.28 16.95
CA ALA A 397 2.32 4.88 16.81
C ALA A 397 1.53 4.37 18.02
N VAL A 398 1.99 4.73 19.23
CA VAL A 398 1.35 4.39 20.49
C VAL A 398 -0.09 4.93 20.55
N LYS A 399 -0.29 6.22 20.24
CA LYS A 399 -1.64 6.81 20.16
C LYS A 399 -2.52 6.13 19.13
N GLY A 400 -1.97 5.84 17.95
CA GLY A 400 -2.68 5.15 16.87
C GLY A 400 -3.11 3.74 17.27
N PHE A 401 -2.20 3.00 17.91
CA PHE A 401 -2.44 1.65 18.42
C PHE A 401 -3.54 1.66 19.48
N HIS A 402 -3.40 2.48 20.53
CA HIS A 402 -4.37 2.56 21.63
C HIS A 402 -5.77 2.99 21.14
N ALA A 403 -5.84 4.00 20.25
CA ALA A 403 -7.11 4.42 19.64
C ALA A 403 -7.76 3.31 18.80
N ALA A 404 -6.96 2.56 18.03
CA ALA A 404 -7.46 1.43 17.26
C ALA A 404 -7.90 0.27 18.16
N GLN A 405 -7.14 -0.07 19.20
CA GLN A 405 -7.51 -1.10 20.17
C GLN A 405 -8.86 -0.80 20.80
N ALA A 406 -9.10 0.44 21.25
CA ALA A 406 -10.40 0.87 21.76
C ALA A 406 -11.53 0.69 20.72
N LYS A 407 -11.28 1.08 19.46
CA LYS A 407 -12.24 0.93 18.35
C LYS A 407 -12.58 -0.54 18.06
N TYR A 408 -11.63 -1.45 18.20
CA TYR A 408 -11.77 -2.87 17.87
C TYR A 408 -11.99 -3.77 19.10
N ALA A 409 -12.09 -3.22 20.31
CA ALA A 409 -12.16 -3.96 21.57
C ALA A 409 -13.24 -5.06 21.57
N LEU A 410 -14.45 -4.75 21.11
CA LEU A 410 -15.56 -5.71 21.04
C LEU A 410 -15.26 -6.94 20.15
N ARG A 411 -14.40 -6.78 19.14
CA ARG A 411 -14.01 -7.88 18.24
C ARG A 411 -12.85 -8.70 18.80
N MET A 412 -12.18 -8.18 19.81
CA MET A 412 -11.05 -8.80 20.51
C MET A 412 -11.48 -9.45 21.83
N THR A 413 -12.74 -9.31 22.24
CA THR A 413 -13.27 -10.01 23.42
C THR A 413 -13.29 -11.51 23.17
N ASN A 414 -12.79 -12.31 24.12
CA ASN A 414 -12.70 -13.79 24.08
C ASN A 414 -11.73 -14.37 23.04
N VAL A 415 -10.89 -13.53 22.44
CA VAL A 415 -9.94 -13.91 21.40
C VAL A 415 -8.63 -14.34 22.11
N ALA A 416 -8.44 -15.66 22.33
CA ALA A 416 -7.23 -16.25 22.94
C ALA A 416 -5.90 -15.89 22.22
N LEU A 417 -5.16 -14.91 22.75
CA LEU A 417 -3.97 -14.33 22.15
C LEU A 417 -2.76 -15.26 22.21
N GLN A 418 -1.92 -15.21 21.17
CA GLN A 418 -0.59 -15.81 21.22
C GLN A 418 0.35 -14.99 22.12
N SER A 419 1.49 -15.56 22.53
CA SER A 419 2.41 -14.89 23.45
C SER A 419 2.98 -13.59 22.89
N ASP A 420 3.28 -13.53 21.59
CA ASP A 420 3.76 -12.33 20.90
C ASP A 420 2.67 -11.27 20.73
N GLU A 421 1.43 -11.68 20.48
CA GLU A 421 0.24 -10.80 20.42
C GLU A 421 -0.02 -10.15 21.77
N GLN A 422 0.04 -10.95 22.85
CA GLN A 422 -0.12 -10.48 24.22
C GLN A 422 1.02 -9.53 24.62
N ALA A 423 2.27 -9.90 24.34
CA ALA A 423 3.43 -9.05 24.59
C ALA A 423 3.34 -7.70 23.85
N LEU A 424 2.82 -7.68 22.62
CA LEU A 424 2.63 -6.43 21.89
C LEU A 424 1.57 -5.52 22.53
N ILE A 425 0.48 -6.09 23.05
CA ILE A 425 -0.55 -5.32 23.77
C ILE A 425 0.03 -4.75 25.07
N GLU A 426 0.70 -5.58 25.86
CA GLU A 426 1.33 -5.15 27.11
C GLU A 426 2.35 -4.03 26.86
N LEU A 427 3.19 -4.20 25.84
CA LEU A 427 4.12 -3.15 25.40
C LEU A 427 3.39 -1.87 24.99
N ALA A 428 2.28 -1.97 24.25
CA ALA A 428 1.54 -0.79 23.81
C ALA A 428 0.92 -0.02 25.00
N GLU A 429 0.39 -0.73 26.00
CA GLU A 429 -0.17 -0.13 27.21
C GLU A 429 0.92 0.52 28.07
N GLU A 430 2.04 -0.20 28.32
CA GLU A 430 3.21 0.36 29.01
C GLU A 430 3.68 1.66 28.34
N ARG A 431 3.81 1.63 27.00
CA ARG A 431 4.23 2.79 26.22
C ARG A 431 3.21 3.92 26.23
N TYR A 432 1.92 3.61 26.32
CA TYR A 432 0.88 4.63 26.41
C TYR A 432 0.92 5.37 27.75
N GLU A 433 1.10 4.67 28.86
CA GLU A 433 1.29 5.30 30.18
C GLU A 433 2.54 6.18 30.23
N LEU A 434 3.66 5.69 29.69
CA LEU A 434 4.88 6.48 29.54
C LEU A 434 4.68 7.70 28.65
N LEU A 435 3.83 7.59 27.62
CA LEU A 435 3.51 8.71 26.75
C LEU A 435 2.72 9.78 27.51
N LEU A 436 1.75 9.40 28.34
CA LEU A 436 1.03 10.34 29.21
C LEU A 436 1.97 11.07 30.18
N ARG A 437 2.93 10.33 30.78
CA ARG A 437 4.02 10.93 31.58
C ARG A 437 4.85 11.91 30.75
N ALA A 438 5.26 11.53 29.55
CA ALA A 438 6.03 12.41 28.67
C ALA A 438 5.26 13.68 28.29
N GLU A 439 3.97 13.58 27.97
CA GLU A 439 3.14 14.72 27.59
C GLU A 439 2.89 15.68 28.76
N SER A 440 2.67 15.16 29.96
CA SER A 440 2.52 15.98 31.17
C SER A 440 3.82 16.71 31.55
N GLN A 441 4.98 16.09 31.34
CA GLN A 441 6.28 16.70 31.63
C GLN A 441 6.76 17.67 30.54
N TRP A 442 6.30 17.50 29.29
CA TRP A 442 6.78 18.27 28.14
C TRP A 442 6.82 19.79 28.35
N PRO A 443 5.80 20.46 28.94
CA PRO A 443 5.84 21.91 29.19
C PRO A 443 7.01 22.35 30.08
N THR A 444 7.49 21.48 30.98
CA THR A 444 8.63 21.78 31.85
C THR A 444 9.96 21.70 31.11
N ILE A 445 10.05 20.84 30.11
CA ILE A 445 11.24 20.55 29.31
C ILE A 445 11.32 21.42 28.05
N TYR A 446 10.16 21.86 27.53
CA TYR A 446 10.02 22.66 26.31
C TYR A 446 10.49 24.11 26.52
N ARG A 447 11.81 24.30 26.58
CA ARG A 447 12.45 25.60 26.78
C ARG A 447 13.48 25.89 25.70
N CYS A 448 13.70 27.16 25.40
CA CYS A 448 14.77 27.55 24.48
C CYS A 448 16.14 27.23 25.10
N CYS A 449 16.99 26.53 24.37
CA CYS A 449 18.34 26.16 24.83
C CYS A 449 19.36 27.31 24.71
N ASN A 450 18.98 28.50 24.21
CA ASN A 450 19.87 29.65 24.25
C ASN A 450 19.83 30.25 25.68
N PRO A 451 20.93 30.22 26.45
CA PRO A 451 20.94 30.71 27.84
C PRO A 451 20.66 32.22 27.94
N LYS A 452 20.86 32.97 26.86
CA LYS A 452 20.56 34.42 26.77
C LYS A 452 19.13 34.71 26.29
N CYS A 453 18.29 33.69 26.11
CA CYS A 453 16.91 33.87 25.67
C CYS A 453 16.06 34.47 26.79
N THR A 454 15.49 35.64 26.54
CA THR A 454 14.57 36.33 27.46
C THR A 454 13.09 36.07 27.15
N ALA A 455 12.79 35.26 26.14
CA ALA A 455 11.41 34.95 25.79
C ALA A 455 10.74 34.16 26.94
N VAL A 456 9.72 34.77 27.53
CA VAL A 456 8.86 34.16 28.55
C VAL A 456 7.53 33.79 27.87
N GLY A 457 7.05 32.56 28.07
CA GLY A 457 5.74 32.12 27.60
C GLY A 457 5.76 31.01 26.53
N GLU A 458 4.57 30.67 26.04
CA GLU A 458 4.32 29.58 25.07
C GLU A 458 4.70 30.01 23.63
N VAL A 459 6.01 30.13 23.37
CA VAL A 459 6.49 30.37 22.01
C VAL A 459 6.69 29.04 21.29
N ALA A 460 6.26 28.94 20.03
CA ALA A 460 6.54 27.79 19.19
C ALA A 460 8.06 27.63 18.95
N LEU A 461 8.69 26.72 19.67
CA LEU A 461 10.08 26.34 19.52
C LEU A 461 10.28 25.41 18.31
N LYS A 462 11.38 25.66 17.59
CA LYS A 462 11.91 24.87 16.49
C LYS A 462 13.03 23.98 17.02
N SER A 463 13.06 22.71 16.61
CA SER A 463 14.15 21.80 16.94
C SER A 463 15.36 22.03 16.04
N CYS A 464 16.56 21.84 16.58
CA CYS A 464 17.75 21.63 15.76
C CYS A 464 17.60 20.34 14.93
N SER A 465 18.42 20.16 13.88
CA SER A 465 18.45 18.91 13.09
C SER A 465 18.89 17.69 13.92
N CYS A 466 19.68 17.90 14.98
CA CYS A 466 19.99 16.85 15.95
C CYS A 466 18.79 16.48 16.84
N ALA A 467 17.76 17.34 16.90
CA ALA A 467 16.57 17.23 17.75
C ALA A 467 16.82 17.22 19.28
N ALA A 468 18.06 17.38 19.73
CA ALA A 468 18.43 17.41 21.14
C ALA A 468 18.17 18.78 21.82
N VAL A 469 18.08 19.85 21.02
CA VAL A 469 17.90 21.23 21.51
C VAL A 469 16.78 21.95 20.75
N LEU A 470 16.18 22.92 21.43
CA LEU A 470 15.03 23.71 20.96
C LEU A 470 15.35 25.21 20.95
N TYR A 471 14.79 25.94 19.98
CA TYR A 471 14.99 27.38 19.85
C TYR A 471 13.68 28.09 19.49
N CYS A 472 13.37 29.19 20.18
CA CYS A 472 12.21 30.02 19.85
C CYS A 472 12.39 30.76 18.52
N THR A 473 13.63 31.09 18.16
CA THR A 473 13.97 31.86 16.96
C THR A 473 15.28 31.37 16.33
N GLN A 474 15.48 31.69 15.04
CA GLN A 474 16.75 31.44 14.37
C GLN A 474 17.90 32.28 14.95
N SER A 475 17.62 33.45 15.52
CA SER A 475 18.63 34.25 16.23
C SER A 475 19.14 33.55 17.49
N CYS A 476 18.26 32.94 18.28
CA CYS A 476 18.65 32.13 19.43
C CYS A 476 19.49 30.91 19.02
N GLN A 477 19.12 30.26 17.91
CA GLN A 477 19.92 29.18 17.35
C GLN A 477 21.33 29.65 16.98
N ARG A 478 21.47 30.76 16.22
CA ARG A 478 22.77 31.32 15.83
C ARG A 478 23.62 31.72 17.03
N ALA A 479 23.01 32.34 18.04
CA ALA A 479 23.69 32.77 19.26
C ALA A 479 24.26 31.58 20.05
N HIS A 480 23.52 30.47 20.12
CA HIS A 480 23.96 29.24 20.79
C HIS A 480 24.80 28.32 19.88
N TRP A 481 24.89 28.59 18.57
CA TRP A 481 25.47 27.66 17.60
C TRP A 481 26.95 27.38 17.86
N ALA A 482 27.75 28.38 18.26
CA ALA A 482 29.18 28.19 18.52
C ALA A 482 29.46 27.10 19.56
N GLU A 483 28.60 26.99 20.57
CA GLU A 483 28.69 26.00 21.64
C GLU A 483 28.07 24.65 21.23
N HIS A 484 26.90 24.68 20.59
CA HIS A 484 26.17 23.48 20.20
C HIS A 484 26.82 22.73 19.01
N ARG A 485 27.48 23.44 18.08
CA ARG A 485 27.94 22.92 16.79
C ARG A 485 28.74 21.63 16.91
N LYS A 486 29.71 21.57 17.82
CA LYS A 486 30.58 20.39 17.99
C LYS A 486 29.77 19.14 18.37
N ARG A 487 28.84 19.26 19.31
CA ARG A 487 27.94 18.14 19.69
C ARG A 487 26.98 17.79 18.56
N CYS A 488 26.43 18.80 17.88
CA CYS A 488 25.56 18.58 16.73
C CYS A 488 26.26 17.85 15.58
N GLU A 489 27.51 18.19 15.27
CA GLU A 489 28.33 17.54 14.23
C GLU A 489 28.68 16.10 14.63
N GLN A 490 29.01 15.84 15.90
CA GLN A 490 29.23 14.47 16.40
C GLN A 490 27.95 13.63 16.30
N ASP A 491 26.82 14.20 16.69
CA ASP A 491 25.51 13.56 16.56
C ASP A 491 25.14 13.32 15.09
N GLN A 492 25.51 14.23 14.18
CA GLN A 492 25.29 14.08 12.75
C GLN A 492 26.23 13.06 12.12
N GLN A 493 27.51 12.99 12.50
CA GLN A 493 28.46 11.99 11.98
C GLN A 493 28.06 10.56 12.37
N ARG A 494 27.47 10.38 13.55
CA ARG A 494 26.89 9.10 13.97
C ARG A 494 25.62 8.74 13.18
N ARG A 495 24.94 9.74 12.59
CA ARG A 495 23.75 9.56 11.76
C ARG A 495 24.19 9.49 10.31
N ASN A 496 24.34 8.28 9.76
CA ASN A 496 24.50 8.10 8.31
C ASN A 496 23.51 9.02 7.55
N GLU A 497 24.01 9.72 6.52
CA GLU A 497 23.46 10.96 5.94
C GLU A 497 21.99 10.91 5.42
N THR A 498 21.32 9.76 5.46
CA THR A 498 20.00 9.52 4.89
C THR A 498 18.82 9.68 5.86
N LEU A 499 19.07 9.98 7.14
CA LEU A 499 18.04 9.96 8.18
C LEU A 499 17.09 11.16 8.16
N HIS A 500 15.79 10.87 8.20
CA HIS A 500 14.75 11.86 8.44
C HIS A 500 14.95 12.58 9.78
N THR A 501 14.70 13.89 9.83
CA THR A 501 14.75 14.69 11.06
C THR A 501 13.74 14.15 12.09
N THR A 502 14.22 13.42 13.10
CA THR A 502 13.43 13.00 14.26
C THR A 502 12.86 14.24 14.96
N ARG A 503 11.61 14.21 15.43
CA ARG A 503 11.05 15.36 16.16
C ARG A 503 11.56 15.33 17.60
N ALA A 504 11.78 16.50 18.19
CA ALA A 504 12.21 16.62 19.58
C ALA A 504 11.29 15.89 20.59
N LYS A 505 9.97 15.86 20.34
CA LYS A 505 9.02 15.09 21.15
C LYS A 505 9.24 13.57 21.06
N ASP A 506 9.63 13.07 19.89
CA ASP A 506 9.92 11.65 19.70
C ASP A 506 11.22 11.30 20.46
N VAL A 507 12.23 12.17 20.37
CA VAL A 507 13.48 12.06 21.14
C VAL A 507 13.24 12.07 22.65
N TYR A 508 12.41 12.99 23.16
CA TYR A 508 12.06 13.02 24.58
C TYR A 508 11.34 11.75 25.03
N PHE A 509 10.47 11.21 24.18
CA PHE A 509 9.77 9.98 24.53
C PHE A 509 10.74 8.80 24.66
N PHE A 510 11.81 8.73 23.85
CA PHE A 510 12.90 7.77 24.08
C PHE A 510 13.56 7.96 25.45
N ALA A 511 13.82 9.22 25.85
CA ALA A 511 14.39 9.52 27.15
C ALA A 511 13.48 9.05 28.29
N VAL A 512 12.16 9.25 28.18
CA VAL A 512 11.18 8.80 29.17
C VAL A 512 11.10 7.27 29.25
N ILE A 513 11.14 6.57 28.12
CA ILE A 513 11.21 5.10 28.07
C ILE A 513 12.48 4.60 28.78
N ALA A 514 13.63 5.16 28.40
CA ALA A 514 14.92 4.77 28.95
C ALA A 514 15.00 5.08 30.45
N HIS A 515 14.47 6.22 30.88
CA HIS A 515 14.38 6.61 32.28
C HIS A 515 13.55 5.63 33.11
N ALA A 516 12.35 5.27 32.62
CA ALA A 516 11.49 4.30 33.31
C ALA A 516 12.17 2.94 33.47
N TYR A 517 12.87 2.46 32.44
CA TYR A 517 13.64 1.21 32.52
C TYR A 517 14.69 1.25 33.63
N ILE A 518 15.42 2.36 33.75
CA ILE A 518 16.44 2.53 34.79
C ILE A 518 15.82 2.60 36.19
N GLU A 519 14.70 3.29 36.36
CA GLU A 519 13.99 3.34 37.66
C GLU A 519 13.57 1.94 38.11
N GLU A 520 13.06 1.10 37.19
CA GLU A 520 12.59 -0.26 37.50
C GLU A 520 13.73 -1.28 37.70
N ASN A 521 14.84 -1.13 36.97
CA ASN A 521 15.92 -2.11 36.92
C ASN A 521 17.19 -1.66 37.67
N TYR A 522 17.10 -0.58 38.45
CA TYR A 522 18.26 0.07 39.07
C TYR A 522 19.16 -0.91 39.85
N ASP A 523 18.57 -1.70 40.75
CA ASP A 523 19.32 -2.64 41.59
C ASP A 523 19.93 -3.80 40.79
N VAL A 524 19.22 -4.26 39.75
CA VAL A 524 19.72 -5.29 38.82
C VAL A 524 20.92 -4.76 38.03
N ILE A 525 20.89 -3.49 37.62
CA ILE A 525 22.00 -2.85 36.90
C ILE A 525 23.22 -2.70 37.80
N LEU A 526 23.04 -2.25 39.05
CA LEU A 526 24.15 -2.10 39.99
C LEU A 526 24.76 -3.45 40.39
N SER A 527 23.94 -4.48 40.62
CA SER A 527 24.44 -5.82 40.97
C SER A 527 25.27 -6.47 39.86
N ARG A 528 25.02 -6.15 38.57
CA ARG A 528 25.87 -6.60 37.45
C ARG A 528 27.28 -6.03 37.49
N LEU A 529 27.46 -4.82 38.01
CA LEU A 529 28.76 -4.16 38.13
C LEU A 529 29.51 -4.53 39.41
N CYS A 530 28.77 -4.92 40.45
CA CYS A 530 29.32 -5.28 41.76
C CYS A 530 28.74 -6.62 42.25
N PRO A 531 29.09 -7.76 41.62
CA PRO A 531 28.58 -9.07 42.00
C PRO A 531 28.94 -9.46 43.44
N ASP A 532 30.05 -8.93 43.97
CA ASP A 532 30.53 -9.18 45.32
C ASP A 532 29.90 -8.28 46.41
N GLY A 533 28.97 -7.38 46.04
CA GLY A 533 28.39 -6.41 46.98
C GLY A 533 29.37 -5.31 47.46
N ARG A 534 30.52 -5.16 46.80
CA ARG A 534 31.45 -4.06 47.08
C ARG A 534 30.82 -2.71 46.72
N PRO A 535 31.20 -1.62 47.42
CA PRO A 535 30.77 -0.27 47.06
C PRO A 535 31.10 0.03 45.59
N LEU A 536 30.19 0.69 44.90
CA LEU A 536 30.36 1.05 43.51
C LEU A 536 31.49 2.08 43.37
N GLU A 537 32.59 1.74 42.71
CA GLU A 537 33.74 2.65 42.53
C GLU A 537 33.57 3.62 41.34
N TYR A 538 32.45 3.53 40.62
CA TYR A 538 32.19 4.29 39.39
C TYR A 538 31.30 5.50 39.67
N ALA A 539 31.71 6.66 39.17
CA ALA A 539 30.87 7.86 39.22
C ALA A 539 29.94 7.98 38.01
N GLY A 540 30.22 7.21 36.96
CA GLY A 540 29.36 7.04 35.80
C GLY A 540 29.19 5.57 35.43
N ILE A 541 28.01 5.18 34.95
CA ILE A 541 27.73 3.88 34.33
C ILE A 541 27.28 4.14 32.89
N VAL A 542 27.64 3.25 31.98
CA VAL A 542 27.07 3.19 30.63
C VAL A 542 26.12 2.00 30.55
N VAL A 543 24.89 2.22 30.10
CA VAL A 543 23.89 1.17 29.88
C VAL A 543 23.44 1.21 28.42
N SER A 544 23.48 0.07 27.75
CA SER A 544 22.95 -0.09 26.40
C SER A 544 21.55 -0.69 26.44
N LEU A 545 20.58 -0.01 25.83
CA LEU A 545 19.17 -0.40 25.79
C LEU A 545 18.72 -0.58 24.35
N ASP A 546 18.07 -1.70 24.04
CA ASP A 546 17.44 -1.98 22.76
C ASP A 546 15.91 -1.90 22.85
N LEU A 547 15.33 -1.03 22.02
CA LEU A 547 13.90 -0.78 21.90
C LEU A 547 13.26 -1.46 20.67
N SER A 548 14.00 -2.28 19.91
CA SER A 548 13.53 -2.92 18.67
C SER A 548 12.71 -4.19 18.89
N GLY A 549 12.54 -4.64 20.14
CA GLY A 549 11.83 -5.86 20.50
C GLY A 549 10.32 -5.67 20.75
N VAL A 550 9.54 -6.73 20.51
CA VAL A 550 8.16 -6.83 20.99
C VAL A 550 8.12 -7.16 22.50
N SER A 551 9.20 -7.73 23.03
CA SER A 551 9.35 -8.12 24.44
C SER A 551 9.72 -6.96 25.38
N GLY A 552 9.48 -5.71 24.99
CA GLY A 552 9.87 -4.53 25.76
C GLY A 552 11.34 -4.13 25.61
N VAL A 553 11.83 -3.36 26.58
CA VAL A 553 13.21 -2.85 26.61
C VAL A 553 14.17 -3.98 26.99
N ARG A 554 15.21 -4.20 26.18
CA ARG A 554 16.29 -5.16 26.51
C ARG A 554 17.54 -4.41 26.91
N CYS A 555 18.16 -4.75 28.03
CA CYS A 555 19.48 -4.24 28.39
C CYS A 555 20.56 -5.15 27.80
N GLU A 556 21.29 -4.65 26.80
CA GLU A 556 22.31 -5.39 26.06
C GLU A 556 23.66 -5.42 26.78
N ASP A 557 24.03 -4.29 27.38
CA ASP A 557 25.31 -4.12 28.07
C ASP A 557 25.19 -3.17 29.26
N VAL A 558 25.98 -3.45 30.29
CA VAL A 558 26.19 -2.57 31.46
C VAL A 558 27.67 -2.52 31.72
N SER A 559 28.27 -1.35 31.51
CA SER A 559 29.70 -1.15 31.71
C SER A 559 30.01 -0.01 32.68
N GLY A 560 31.07 -0.18 33.44
CA GLY A 560 31.60 0.87 34.31
C GLY A 560 32.13 2.02 33.47
N GLY A 561 31.71 3.24 33.80
CA GLY A 561 32.19 4.46 33.16
C GLY A 561 33.45 4.99 33.85
N TYR A 562 33.55 6.31 33.99
CA TYR A 562 34.68 6.95 34.65
C TYR A 562 34.62 6.80 36.18
N HIS A 563 35.79 6.61 36.78
CA HIS A 563 35.98 6.73 38.22
C HIS A 563 36.05 8.21 38.60
N ALA A 564 35.30 8.63 39.62
CA ALA A 564 35.59 9.88 40.30
C ALA A 564 36.06 9.54 41.70
N LYS A 565 37.38 9.59 41.88
CA LYS A 565 37.95 9.74 43.21
C LYS A 565 37.36 11.03 43.77
N ASP A 566 36.72 10.95 44.93
CA ASP A 566 36.15 12.09 45.68
C ASP A 566 34.74 12.58 45.28
N ASP A 567 33.92 11.78 44.61
CA ASP A 567 32.52 12.17 44.38
C ASP A 567 31.63 11.95 45.62
N PRO A 568 31.02 13.01 46.20
CA PRO A 568 30.24 12.89 47.43
C PRO A 568 28.89 12.20 47.23
N CYS A 569 28.41 12.01 46.00
CA CYS A 569 27.14 11.33 45.77
C CYS A 569 27.34 9.81 45.57
N PRO A 570 26.67 8.96 46.36
CA PRO A 570 26.83 7.50 46.30
C PRO A 570 26.17 6.87 45.07
N HIS A 571 25.44 7.65 44.27
CA HIS A 571 24.72 7.17 43.10
C HIS A 571 25.46 7.62 41.83
N PRO A 572 25.74 6.73 40.88
CA PRO A 572 26.45 7.08 39.63
C PRO A 572 25.55 7.89 38.69
N SER A 573 26.14 8.69 37.81
CA SER A 573 25.42 9.19 36.63
C SER A 573 25.29 8.08 35.60
N ILE A 574 24.16 7.99 34.91
CA ILE A 574 23.91 6.89 33.97
C ILE A 574 23.85 7.47 32.56
N THR A 575 24.79 7.06 31.72
CA THR A 575 24.79 7.33 30.29
C THR A 575 24.10 6.17 29.58
N LEU A 576 22.95 6.43 28.97
CA LEU A 576 22.19 5.42 28.24
C LEU A 576 22.48 5.54 26.75
N ILE A 577 22.82 4.42 26.13
CA ILE A 577 22.85 4.27 24.68
C ILE A 577 21.56 3.54 24.31
N VAL A 578 20.63 4.26 23.69
CA VAL A 578 19.33 3.73 23.30
C VAL A 578 19.38 3.37 21.82
N HIS A 579 19.44 2.07 21.55
CA HIS A 579 19.31 1.46 20.24
C HIS A 579 17.84 1.32 19.88
N TYR A 580 17.48 1.77 18.68
CA TYR A 580 16.13 1.61 18.14
C TYR A 580 16.20 1.41 16.63
N GLU A 581 15.23 0.69 16.08
CA GLU A 581 15.18 0.38 14.65
C GLU A 581 14.10 1.21 13.96
N GLN A 582 14.46 1.82 12.84
CA GLN A 582 13.56 2.48 11.91
C GLN A 582 13.64 1.78 10.55
N SER A 583 12.73 2.13 9.66
CA SER A 583 12.68 1.58 8.29
C SER A 583 13.96 1.79 7.45
N ASP A 584 14.85 2.70 7.85
CA ASP A 584 16.15 2.95 7.21
C ASP A 584 17.35 2.35 7.96
N GLY A 585 17.13 1.60 9.06
CA GLY A 585 18.17 0.86 9.78
C GLY A 585 18.11 1.03 11.30
N GLY A 586 19.17 0.55 11.96
CA GLY A 586 19.39 0.75 13.39
C GLY A 586 19.95 2.14 13.69
N HIS A 587 19.51 2.72 14.81
CA HIS A 587 19.85 4.07 15.25
C HIS A 587 20.14 4.11 16.74
N ASP A 588 21.03 5.02 17.11
CA ASP A 588 21.43 5.20 18.51
C ASP A 588 21.09 6.62 18.98
N ARG A 589 20.69 6.72 20.25
CA ARG A 589 20.60 8.00 20.97
C ARG A 589 21.27 7.89 22.31
N VAL A 590 21.93 8.97 22.72
CA VAL A 590 22.52 9.06 24.05
C VAL A 590 21.58 9.85 24.96
N CYS A 591 21.17 9.24 26.07
CA CYS A 591 20.45 9.88 27.16
C CYS A 591 21.37 9.97 28.38
N LEU A 592 21.31 11.06 29.13
CA LEU A 592 22.09 11.23 30.35
C LEU A 592 21.14 11.38 31.53
N LEU A 593 21.20 10.43 32.46
CA LEU A 593 20.50 10.48 33.72
C LEU A 593 21.44 10.91 34.84
N THR A 594 21.15 12.06 35.45
CA THR A 594 21.89 12.57 36.60
C THR A 594 21.10 12.30 37.88
N PRO A 595 21.70 11.80 38.97
CA PRO A 595 20.99 11.65 40.24
C PRO A 595 20.50 13.02 40.71
N ARG A 596 19.26 13.13 41.19
CA ARG A 596 18.75 14.39 41.75
C ARG A 596 19.57 14.87 42.96
N ALA A 597 20.22 13.95 43.67
CA ALA A 597 21.15 14.24 44.77
C ALA A 597 22.48 14.86 44.31
N ALA A 598 22.82 14.80 43.01
CA ALA A 598 24.07 15.28 42.45
C ALA A 598 23.88 16.25 41.27
N PRO A 599 23.07 17.31 41.41
CA PRO A 599 22.77 18.20 40.29
C PRO A 599 24.02 18.92 39.76
N TRP A 600 25.08 19.04 40.57
CA TRP A 600 26.37 19.64 40.19
C TRP A 600 27.14 18.82 39.15
N ARG A 601 26.86 17.52 38.99
CA ARG A 601 27.50 16.67 37.96
C ARG A 601 27.05 17.03 36.55
N ARG A 602 25.93 17.73 36.44
CA ARG A 602 25.43 18.20 35.15
C ARG A 602 26.31 19.34 34.67
N ALA A 603 26.92 19.19 33.50
CA ALA A 603 27.70 20.24 32.87
C ALA A 603 26.85 21.53 32.77
N ARG A 604 27.42 22.67 33.17
CA ARG A 604 26.72 23.96 33.24
C ARG A 604 26.35 24.55 31.86
N ASP A 605 26.85 23.92 30.80
CA ASP A 605 26.86 24.46 29.44
C ASP A 605 25.44 24.63 28.88
N PHE A 606 24.58 23.58 28.89
CA PHE A 606 23.16 23.69 28.52
C PHE A 606 22.38 22.39 28.78
N LEU A 607 21.06 22.51 28.99
CA LEU A 607 20.13 21.37 29.14
C LEU A 607 19.70 20.87 27.76
N THR A 608 20.01 19.62 27.43
CA THR A 608 19.38 18.93 26.29
C THR A 608 18.08 18.25 26.73
N ILE A 609 17.22 17.92 25.77
CA ILE A 609 15.99 17.16 26.00
C ILE A 609 16.28 15.74 26.52
N MET A 610 17.49 15.25 26.28
CA MET A 610 17.96 13.91 26.68
C MET A 610 18.68 13.91 28.03
N ASP A 611 18.80 15.06 28.69
CA ASP A 611 19.42 15.16 30.01
C ASP A 611 18.31 15.19 31.08
N MET A 612 18.12 14.08 31.77
CA MET A 612 17.07 13.92 32.79
C MET A 612 17.68 13.76 34.18
N PHE A 613 16.87 14.06 35.19
CA PHE A 613 17.18 13.69 36.56
C PHE A 613 16.41 12.44 36.93
N TYR A 614 17.04 11.55 37.68
CA TYR A 614 16.38 10.38 38.25
C TYR A 614 16.45 10.41 39.78
N ASP A 615 15.43 9.84 40.40
CA ASP A 615 15.38 9.64 41.84
C ASP A 615 15.91 8.23 42.12
N SER A 616 17.08 8.15 42.77
CA SER A 616 17.65 6.87 43.18
C SER A 616 16.68 6.18 44.15
N PRO A 617 16.47 4.85 44.06
CA PRO A 617 15.73 4.13 45.07
C PRO A 617 16.30 4.46 46.45
N SER A 618 15.46 4.91 47.38
CA SER A 618 15.91 5.19 48.74
C SER A 618 16.62 3.94 49.29
N PRO A 619 17.82 4.04 49.88
CA PRO A 619 18.56 2.88 50.42
C PRO A 619 17.89 2.21 51.64
N LEU A 620 16.58 2.41 51.86
CA LEU A 620 15.85 2.06 53.06
C LEU A 620 14.59 1.26 52.72
N ARG A 621 14.79 -0.04 52.55
CA ARG A 621 14.19 -1.11 53.37
C ARG A 621 14.74 -2.44 52.87
N ALA A 622 15.98 -2.76 53.28
CA ALA A 622 16.36 -4.15 53.44
C ALA A 622 15.48 -4.74 54.56
N THR A 623 14.21 -5.03 54.24
CA THR A 623 13.39 -5.90 55.07
C THR A 623 14.04 -7.26 54.98
N THR A 624 14.70 -7.64 56.08
CA THR A 624 14.94 -9.04 56.48
C THR A 624 13.81 -9.92 55.94
N ARG A 625 14.13 -10.71 54.92
CA ARG A 625 13.28 -11.78 54.40
C ARG A 625 13.91 -13.10 54.78
#